data_AF-A0A5C6REU6-F1
#
_entry.id   AF-A0A5C6REU6-F1
#
_cell.length_a   1.000
_cell.length_b   1.000
_cell.length_c   1.000
_cell.angle_alpha   90.00
_cell.angle_beta   90.00
_cell.angle_gamma   90.00
#
_symmetry.space_group_name_H-M   'P 1'
#
loop_
_entity.id
_entity.type
_entity.pdbx_description
1 polymer ?
#
loop_
_entity_poly.entity_id
_entity_poly.type
_entity_poly.pdbx_seq_one_letter_code
_entity_poly.pdbx_strand_id
1 'polypeptide(L)'
;MQVGLYIMELMLRSVKEAGRELELVLPIIFYNGKEKWEPLTLAELFAGHPQLELLQPYIPNFSFVFQDVSQLSTAELLQLDLSFFRSAIIALSLRHQPYLIVKYLRVIFEGADGKASISALTHYILGVAERSEEEFRAIIENTDLEIIPDVMSTLEQILTRGRKEGME
;
A
#
# COMPACT_ATOMS: atom_id res chain seq x y z
N MET A 1 -13.05 -10.96 4.01
CA MET A 1 -13.45 -11.62 2.75
C MET A 1 -12.59 -11.19 1.54
N GLN A 2 -12.32 -9.89 1.33
CA GLN A 2 -11.54 -9.40 0.17
C GLN A 2 -10.09 -9.94 0.10
N VAL A 3 -9.36 -10.07 1.22
CA VAL A 3 -7.96 -10.55 1.21
C VAL A 3 -7.85 -12.01 0.74
N GLY A 4 -8.78 -12.86 1.18
CA GLY A 4 -8.82 -14.27 0.74
C GLY A 4 -9.01 -14.41 -0.77
N LEU A 5 -9.82 -13.53 -1.38
CA LEU A 5 -10.00 -13.49 -2.83
C LEU A 5 -8.67 -13.18 -3.54
N TYR A 6 -7.94 -12.16 -3.08
CA TYR A 6 -6.64 -11.77 -3.66
C TYR A 6 -5.60 -12.88 -3.59
N ILE A 7 -5.49 -13.57 -2.45
CA ILE A 7 -4.57 -14.70 -2.28
C ILE A 7 -4.88 -15.79 -3.31
N MET A 8 -6.16 -16.16 -3.44
CA MET A 8 -6.60 -17.21 -4.36
C MET A 8 -6.41 -16.81 -5.83
N GLU A 9 -6.63 -15.55 -6.17
CA GLU A 9 -6.39 -15.04 -7.53
C GLU A 9 -4.91 -15.07 -7.91
N LEU A 10 -4.02 -14.68 -7.00
CA LEU A 10 -2.57 -14.75 -7.23
C LEU A 10 -2.13 -16.19 -7.45
N MET A 11 -2.54 -17.10 -6.58
CA MET A 11 -2.27 -18.53 -6.72
C MET A 11 -2.82 -19.09 -8.04
N LEU A 12 -4.04 -18.71 -8.44
CA LEU A 12 -4.65 -19.13 -9.69
C LEU A 12 -3.86 -18.64 -10.91
N ARG A 13 -3.35 -17.40 -10.89
CA ARG A 13 -2.51 -16.86 -11.95
C ARG A 13 -1.21 -17.64 -12.08
N SER A 14 -0.53 -17.91 -10.96
CA SER A 14 0.70 -18.70 -10.94
C SER A 14 0.51 -20.10 -11.53
N VAL A 15 -0.66 -20.72 -11.33
CA VAL A 15 -0.98 -22.05 -11.91
C VAL A 15 -1.31 -21.96 -13.41
N LYS A 16 -1.96 -20.89 -13.86
CA LYS A 16 -2.40 -20.75 -15.27
C LYS A 16 -1.26 -20.37 -16.22
N GLU A 17 -0.21 -19.74 -15.71
CA GLU A 17 0.94 -19.34 -16.51
C GLU A 17 1.92 -20.52 -16.66
N ALA A 18 1.90 -21.15 -17.84
CA ALA A 18 2.75 -22.30 -18.14
C ALA A 18 4.23 -21.95 -17.98
N GLY A 19 4.95 -22.72 -17.16
CA GLY A 19 6.39 -22.55 -16.92
C GLY A 19 6.75 -21.61 -15.76
N ARG A 20 5.76 -21.07 -15.03
CA ARG A 20 6.00 -20.26 -13.83
C ARG A 20 6.02 -21.14 -12.58
N GLU A 21 7.00 -20.92 -11.70
CA GLU A 21 7.04 -21.59 -10.39
C GLU A 21 5.92 -21.05 -9.48
N LEU A 22 5.43 -21.91 -8.59
CA LEU A 22 4.46 -21.51 -7.58
C LEU A 22 5.14 -20.61 -6.55
N GLU A 23 4.76 -19.34 -6.53
CA GLU A 23 5.25 -18.35 -5.57
C GLU A 23 4.42 -18.42 -4.28
N LEU A 24 5.10 -18.38 -3.13
CA LEU A 24 4.43 -18.27 -1.83
C LEU A 24 3.86 -16.87 -1.66
N VAL A 25 2.59 -16.79 -1.24
CA VAL A 25 1.91 -15.52 -0.97
C VAL A 25 1.91 -15.26 0.53
N LEU A 26 2.57 -14.17 0.96
CA LEU A 26 2.50 -13.65 2.32
C LEU A 26 1.52 -12.47 2.35
N PRO A 27 0.28 -12.64 2.87
CA PRO A 27 -0.67 -11.55 2.94
C PRO A 27 -0.33 -10.63 4.12
N ILE A 28 0.00 -9.39 3.78
CA ILE A 28 0.28 -8.34 4.74
C ILE A 28 -0.84 -7.31 4.67
N ILE A 29 -1.44 -6.98 5.81
CA ILE A 29 -2.57 -6.05 5.92
C ILE A 29 -2.11 -4.85 6.76
N PHE A 30 -2.19 -3.67 6.15
CA PHE A 30 -2.04 -2.41 6.86
C PHE A 30 -3.37 -1.72 7.02
N TYR A 31 -3.68 -1.37 8.25
CA TYR A 31 -4.87 -0.61 8.55
C TYR A 31 -4.52 0.81 8.97
N ASN A 32 -5.15 1.78 8.31
CA ASN A 32 -5.04 3.21 8.64
C ASN A 32 -6.42 3.85 8.67
N GLY A 33 -7.34 3.26 9.42
CA GLY A 33 -8.67 3.83 9.65
C GLY A 33 -8.74 4.56 10.98
N LYS A 34 -9.83 5.32 11.17
CA LYS A 34 -10.07 6.08 12.40
C LYS A 34 -10.59 5.22 13.56
N GLU A 35 -11.29 4.15 13.23
CA GLU A 35 -11.90 3.24 14.19
C GLU A 35 -10.93 2.12 14.54
N LYS A 36 -11.09 1.49 15.71
CA LYS A 36 -10.35 0.26 15.99
C LYS A 36 -10.90 -0.86 15.12
N TRP A 37 -10.02 -1.53 14.40
CA TRP A 37 -10.41 -2.64 13.52
C TRP A 37 -9.28 -3.65 13.40
N GLU A 38 -9.66 -4.92 13.39
CA GLU A 38 -8.76 -6.05 13.13
C GLU A 38 -9.39 -6.98 12.10
N PRO A 39 -8.59 -7.55 11.18
CA PRO A 39 -9.08 -8.49 10.19
C PRO A 39 -9.43 -9.84 10.83
N LEU A 40 -10.62 -10.34 10.54
CA LEU A 40 -11.02 -11.70 10.90
C LEU A 40 -10.57 -12.72 9.83
N THR A 41 -10.11 -13.87 10.29
CA THR A 41 -9.86 -15.06 9.45
C THR A 41 -11.16 -15.64 8.92
N LEU A 42 -11.07 -16.51 7.90
CA LEU A 42 -12.26 -17.19 7.38
C LEU A 42 -12.95 -18.04 8.44
N ALA A 43 -12.22 -18.71 9.31
CA ALA A 43 -12.79 -19.50 10.40
C ALA A 43 -13.53 -18.62 11.41
N GLU A 44 -12.96 -17.46 11.77
CA GLU A 44 -13.58 -16.53 12.72
C GLU A 44 -14.86 -15.88 12.18
N LEU A 45 -14.99 -15.71 10.86
CA LEU A 45 -16.26 -15.24 10.25
C LEU A 45 -17.43 -16.21 10.50
N PHE A 46 -17.15 -17.50 10.70
CA PHE A 46 -18.15 -18.51 11.01
C PHE A 46 -18.20 -18.85 12.51
N ALA A 47 -17.60 -18.03 13.37
CA ALA A 47 -17.65 -18.22 14.81
C ALA A 47 -19.12 -18.33 15.28
N GLY A 48 -19.44 -19.42 15.98
CA GLY A 48 -20.80 -19.73 16.43
C GLY A 48 -21.66 -20.52 15.45
N HIS A 49 -21.16 -20.87 14.25
CA HIS A 49 -21.89 -21.75 13.34
C HIS A 49 -21.92 -23.19 13.89
N PRO A 50 -23.10 -23.87 13.98
CA PRO A 50 -23.22 -25.18 14.60
C PRO A 50 -22.37 -26.29 13.99
N GLN A 51 -21.99 -26.13 12.71
CA GLN A 51 -21.22 -27.11 11.95
C GLN A 51 -19.75 -26.70 11.79
N LEU A 52 -19.29 -25.64 12.46
CA LEU A 52 -17.93 -25.12 12.29
C LEU A 52 -16.89 -26.20 12.55
N GLU A 53 -17.02 -26.97 13.64
CA GLU A 53 -16.07 -28.05 13.96
C GLU A 53 -16.02 -29.13 12.87
N LEU A 54 -17.18 -29.51 12.33
CA LEU A 54 -17.27 -30.53 11.27
C LEU A 54 -16.66 -30.02 9.96
N LEU A 55 -16.88 -28.74 9.64
CA LEU A 55 -16.48 -28.16 8.36
C LEU A 55 -15.11 -27.47 8.40
N GLN A 56 -14.49 -27.33 9.58
CA GLN A 56 -13.21 -26.64 9.76
C GLN A 56 -12.11 -27.12 8.78
N PRO A 57 -11.94 -28.43 8.50
CA PRO A 57 -10.91 -28.88 7.55
C PRO A 57 -11.12 -28.42 6.11
N TYR A 58 -12.34 -27.99 5.76
CA TYR A 58 -12.71 -27.51 4.43
C TYR A 58 -12.68 -25.99 4.33
N ILE A 59 -12.47 -25.29 5.44
CA ILE A 59 -12.29 -23.83 5.44
C ILE A 59 -10.81 -23.54 5.21
N PRO A 60 -10.45 -22.75 4.17
CA PRO A 60 -9.06 -22.40 3.93
C PRO A 60 -8.41 -21.69 5.11
N ASN A 61 -7.26 -22.21 5.54
CA ASN A 61 -6.53 -21.70 6.71
C ASN A 61 -5.45 -20.70 6.29
N PHE A 62 -5.85 -19.45 6.02
CA PHE A 62 -4.92 -18.36 5.75
C PHE A 62 -4.76 -17.49 6.99
N SER A 63 -3.51 -17.21 7.35
CA SER A 63 -3.15 -16.17 8.32
C SER A 63 -2.58 -14.96 7.60
N PHE A 64 -2.58 -13.80 8.25
CA PHE A 64 -2.04 -12.56 7.72
C PHE A 64 -1.16 -11.86 8.75
N VAL A 65 -0.14 -11.16 8.25
CA VAL A 65 0.62 -10.21 9.05
C VAL A 65 -0.19 -8.92 9.09
N PHE A 66 -0.72 -8.58 10.25
CA PHE A 66 -1.54 -7.39 10.43
C PHE A 66 -0.78 -6.32 11.21
N GLN A 67 -0.80 -5.09 10.71
CA GLN A 67 -0.31 -3.93 11.43
C GLN A 67 -1.33 -2.79 11.30
N ASP A 68 -1.84 -2.32 12.44
CA ASP A 68 -2.53 -1.04 12.52
C ASP A 68 -1.47 0.06 12.56
N VAL A 69 -1.39 0.83 11.47
CA VAL A 69 -0.40 1.89 11.31
C VAL A 69 -0.94 3.24 11.80
N SER A 70 -2.23 3.33 12.10
CA SER A 70 -2.82 4.52 12.75
C SER A 70 -2.34 4.69 14.19
N GLN A 71 -1.89 3.60 14.81
CA GLN A 71 -1.41 3.55 16.20
C GLN A 71 0.11 3.76 16.31
N LEU A 72 0.84 3.78 15.18
CA LEU A 72 2.28 3.94 15.18
C LEU A 72 2.66 5.43 15.21
N SER A 73 3.63 5.76 16.06
CA SER A 73 4.29 7.06 16.01
C SER A 73 5.17 7.19 14.77
N THR A 74 5.45 8.42 14.37
CA THR A 74 6.38 8.70 13.26
C THR A 74 7.77 8.09 13.49
N ALA A 75 8.23 8.01 14.74
CA ALA A 75 9.53 7.42 15.06
C ALA A 75 9.55 5.90 14.84
N GLU A 76 8.47 5.20 15.21
CA GLU A 76 8.33 3.74 15.01
C GLU A 76 8.24 3.40 13.52
N LEU A 77 7.53 4.22 12.75
CA LEU A 77 7.47 4.07 11.29
C LEU A 77 8.84 4.16 10.63
N LEU A 78 9.71 5.04 11.11
CA LEU A 78 11.06 5.23 10.57
C LEU A 78 12.01 4.04 10.86
N GLN A 79 11.68 3.20 11.83
CA GLN A 79 12.51 2.06 12.26
C GLN A 79 12.18 0.73 11.57
N LEU A 80 11.22 0.70 10.62
CA LEU A 80 10.87 -0.52 9.90
C LEU A 80 12.04 -1.02 9.03
N ASP A 81 12.46 -2.28 9.21
CA ASP A 81 13.68 -2.88 8.62
C ASP A 81 13.60 -3.21 7.12
N LEU A 82 12.44 -3.03 6.47
CA LEU A 82 12.27 -3.25 5.04
C LEU A 82 12.09 -1.90 4.36
N SER A 83 13.10 -1.45 3.61
CA SER A 83 13.19 -0.09 3.09
C SER A 83 11.97 0.32 2.25
N PHE A 84 11.57 -0.47 1.25
CA PHE A 84 10.38 -0.19 0.43
C PHE A 84 9.07 -0.29 1.22
N PHE A 85 8.99 -1.24 2.14
CA PHE A 85 7.82 -1.44 2.99
C PHE A 85 7.64 -0.24 3.91
N ARG A 86 8.71 0.20 4.58
CA ARG A 86 8.79 1.41 5.38
C ARG A 86 8.29 2.62 4.59
N SER A 87 8.79 2.80 3.38
CA SER A 87 8.37 3.84 2.45
C SER A 87 6.87 3.84 2.18
N ALA A 88 6.30 2.67 1.85
CA ALA A 88 4.88 2.51 1.59
C ALA A 88 4.03 2.74 2.86
N ILE A 89 4.48 2.26 4.03
CA ILE A 89 3.77 2.51 5.29
C ILE A 89 3.79 3.99 5.65
N ILE A 90 4.94 4.65 5.58
CA ILE A 90 5.04 6.08 5.91
C ILE A 90 4.08 6.87 5.02
N ALA A 91 4.11 6.63 3.70
CA ALA A 91 3.16 7.26 2.78
C ALA A 91 1.70 6.98 3.16
N LEU A 92 1.38 5.75 3.58
CA LEU A 92 0.03 5.37 4.03
C LEU A 92 -0.39 6.06 5.31
N SER A 93 0.46 6.08 6.34
CA SER A 93 0.17 6.68 7.65
C SER A 93 -0.12 8.18 7.54
N LEU A 94 0.60 8.88 6.66
CA LEU A 94 0.52 10.32 6.48
C LEU A 94 -0.61 10.78 5.55
N ARG A 95 -1.50 9.86 5.13
CA ARG A 95 -2.56 10.15 4.14
C ARG A 95 -3.50 11.30 4.51
N HIS A 96 -3.64 11.60 5.80
CA HIS A 96 -4.49 12.67 6.31
C HIS A 96 -3.71 13.94 6.68
N GLN A 97 -2.40 13.95 6.44
CA GLN A 97 -1.46 15.03 6.79
C GLN A 97 -0.51 15.30 5.61
N PRO A 98 -1.02 15.81 4.47
CA PRO A 98 -0.28 15.92 3.22
C PRO A 98 1.01 16.77 3.32
N TYR A 99 1.02 17.78 4.19
CA TYR A 99 2.23 18.58 4.46
C TYR A 99 3.38 17.74 5.04
N LEU A 100 3.09 16.66 5.78
CA LEU A 100 4.11 15.76 6.31
C LEU A 100 4.64 14.80 5.24
N ILE A 101 3.84 14.44 4.23
CA ILE A 101 4.31 13.61 3.11
C ILE A 101 5.50 14.28 2.44
N VAL A 102 5.41 15.61 2.23
CA VAL A 102 6.50 16.39 1.64
C VAL A 102 7.70 16.43 2.57
N LYS A 103 7.48 16.70 3.86
CA LYS A 103 8.56 16.74 4.86
C LYS A 103 9.37 15.43 4.91
N TYR A 104 8.70 14.30 4.71
CA TYR A 104 9.31 12.98 4.74
C TYR A 104 9.57 12.38 3.35
N LEU A 105 9.45 13.18 2.27
CA LEU A 105 9.50 12.68 0.89
C LEU A 105 10.82 11.96 0.59
N ARG A 106 11.95 12.49 1.09
CA ARG A 106 13.25 11.84 0.96
C ARG A 106 13.28 10.46 1.61
N VAL A 107 12.77 10.34 2.84
CA VAL A 107 12.73 9.06 3.56
C VAL A 107 11.75 8.08 2.92
N ILE A 108 10.64 8.60 2.40
CA ILE A 108 9.64 7.83 1.65
C ILE A 108 10.27 7.29 0.36
N PHE A 109 11.09 8.04 -0.37
CA PHE A 109 11.71 7.52 -1.60
C PHE A 109 13.07 6.82 -1.39
N GLU A 110 13.76 7.04 -0.26
CA GLU A 110 15.04 6.38 0.09
C GLU A 110 14.92 4.85 0.14
N GLY A 111 13.73 4.31 0.40
CA GLY A 111 13.48 2.87 0.37
C GLY A 111 12.93 2.32 -0.94
N ALA A 112 12.66 3.16 -1.93
CA ALA A 112 12.16 2.72 -3.22
C ALA A 112 13.31 2.48 -4.20
N ASP A 113 13.77 1.23 -4.28
CA ASP A 113 14.79 0.84 -5.24
C ASP A 113 14.18 0.54 -6.62
N GLY A 114 14.61 1.28 -7.63
CA GLY A 114 14.24 1.07 -9.03
C GLY A 114 12.96 1.78 -9.48
N LYS A 115 12.86 2.00 -10.80
CA LYS A 115 11.81 2.81 -11.44
C LYS A 115 10.39 2.31 -11.18
N ALA A 116 10.19 1.00 -11.06
CA ALA A 116 8.87 0.42 -10.79
C ALA A 116 8.39 0.75 -9.36
N SER A 117 9.27 0.63 -8.37
CA SER A 117 9.00 0.94 -6.95
C SER A 117 8.72 2.43 -6.77
N ILE A 118 9.54 3.29 -7.40
CA ILE A 118 9.35 4.75 -7.41
C ILE A 118 8.01 5.12 -8.05
N SER A 119 7.67 4.49 -9.18
CA SER A 119 6.40 4.74 -9.88
C SER A 119 5.18 4.34 -9.05
N ALA A 120 5.21 3.17 -8.43
CA ALA A 120 4.13 2.69 -7.56
C ALA A 120 3.92 3.62 -6.35
N LEU A 121 5.01 4.04 -5.70
CA LEU A 121 4.96 4.93 -4.55
C LEU A 121 4.44 6.32 -4.92
N THR A 122 4.85 6.84 -6.07
CA THR A 122 4.38 8.13 -6.60
C THR A 122 2.89 8.09 -6.91
N HIS A 123 2.41 7.04 -7.61
CA HIS A 123 0.98 6.84 -7.87
C HIS A 123 0.17 6.76 -6.58
N TYR A 124 0.69 6.03 -5.58
CA TYR A 124 0.05 5.90 -4.29
C TYR A 124 -0.07 7.25 -3.56
N ILE A 125 1.02 8.00 -3.48
CA ILE A 125 1.04 9.33 -2.84
C ILE A 125 0.08 10.28 -3.55
N LEU A 126 0.07 10.28 -4.89
CA LEU A 126 -0.85 11.10 -5.68
C LEU A 126 -2.31 10.69 -5.49
N GLY A 127 -2.64 9.40 -5.56
CA GLY A 127 -4.01 8.90 -5.31
C GLY A 127 -4.50 9.18 -3.89
N VAL A 128 -3.58 9.25 -2.92
CA VAL A 128 -3.86 9.71 -1.56
C VAL A 128 -4.05 11.23 -1.50
N ALA A 129 -3.25 11.98 -2.27
CA ALA A 129 -3.27 13.43 -2.37
C ALA A 129 -4.32 14.00 -3.34
N GLU A 130 -5.10 13.16 -4.04
CA GLU A 130 -6.20 13.57 -4.93
C GLU A 130 -7.26 14.45 -4.25
N ARG A 131 -7.24 14.55 -2.91
CA ARG A 131 -8.07 15.51 -2.15
C ARG A 131 -7.47 16.92 -2.07
N SER A 132 -6.28 17.17 -2.60
CA SER A 132 -5.57 18.45 -2.56
C SER A 132 -4.48 18.53 -3.66
N GLU A 133 -4.80 18.20 -4.91
CA GLU A 133 -3.84 18.19 -6.04
C GLU A 133 -3.07 19.52 -6.15
N GLU A 134 -3.75 20.65 -5.95
CA GLU A 134 -3.15 21.98 -6.01
C GLU A 134 -2.19 22.26 -4.84
N GLU A 135 -2.52 21.84 -3.63
CA GLU A 135 -1.63 21.97 -2.48
C GLU A 135 -0.39 21.08 -2.65
N PHE A 136 -0.58 19.84 -3.11
CA PHE A 136 0.53 18.92 -3.33
C PHE A 136 1.50 19.43 -4.41
N ARG A 137 0.95 19.96 -5.51
CA ARG A 137 1.73 20.57 -6.59
C ARG A 137 2.49 21.81 -6.12
N ALA A 138 1.82 22.72 -5.41
CA ALA A 138 2.45 23.92 -4.87
C ALA A 138 3.56 23.58 -3.87
N ILE A 139 3.38 22.55 -3.06
CA ILE A 139 4.40 22.15 -2.09
C ILE A 139 5.61 21.50 -2.79
N ILE A 140 5.42 20.67 -3.81
CA ILE A 140 6.53 20.07 -4.58
C ILE A 140 7.32 21.15 -5.33
N GLU A 141 6.64 22.09 -5.99
CA GLU A 141 7.29 23.16 -6.77
C GLU A 141 8.11 24.13 -5.89
N ASN A 142 7.75 24.27 -4.61
CA ASN A 142 8.40 25.18 -3.66
C ASN A 142 9.34 24.49 -2.66
N THR A 143 9.50 23.17 -2.76
CA THR A 143 10.47 22.45 -1.93
C THR A 143 11.77 22.33 -2.72
N ASP A 144 12.90 22.73 -2.14
CA ASP A 144 14.24 22.42 -2.64
C ASP A 144 14.47 20.91 -2.49
N LEU A 145 13.84 20.16 -3.37
CA LEU A 145 14.01 18.73 -3.49
C LEU A 145 15.33 18.54 -4.23
N GLU A 146 16.44 18.34 -3.52
CA GLU A 146 17.63 17.67 -4.08
C GLU A 146 17.32 16.22 -4.54
N ILE A 147 16.04 15.88 -4.78
CA ILE A 147 15.52 14.52 -4.76
C ILE A 147 15.32 14.00 -6.18
N ILE A 148 16.18 13.03 -6.51
CA ILE A 148 15.97 11.89 -7.40
C ILE A 148 15.19 12.23 -8.69
N PRO A 149 15.89 12.53 -9.81
CA PRO A 149 15.29 12.87 -11.11
C PRO A 149 14.15 11.95 -11.57
N ASP A 150 14.19 10.68 -11.17
CA ASP A 150 13.16 9.69 -11.50
C ASP A 150 11.79 9.98 -10.88
N VAL A 151 11.74 10.59 -9.69
CA VAL A 151 10.48 10.97 -9.01
C VAL A 151 9.77 12.08 -9.78
N MET A 152 10.51 13.14 -10.15
CA MET A 152 9.99 14.24 -10.96
C MET A 152 9.53 13.76 -12.33
N SER A 153 10.31 12.92 -13.01
CA SER A 153 9.91 12.37 -14.31
C SER A 153 8.60 11.56 -14.23
N THR A 154 8.40 10.83 -13.12
CA THR A 154 7.20 10.03 -12.90
C THR A 154 5.99 10.92 -12.62
N LEU A 155 6.16 11.95 -11.78
CA LEU A 155 5.13 12.95 -11.49
C LEU A 155 4.66 13.67 -12.76
N GLU A 156 5.59 14.14 -13.58
CA GLU A 156 5.28 14.84 -14.84
C GLU A 156 4.50 13.94 -15.81
N GLN A 157 4.86 12.67 -15.92
CA GLN A 157 4.14 11.71 -16.75
C GLN A 157 2.69 11.52 -16.30
N ILE A 158 2.46 11.40 -14.99
CA ILE A 158 1.12 11.21 -14.43
C ILE A 158 0.25 12.46 -14.65
N LEU A 159 0.79 13.65 -14.36
CA LEU A 159 0.08 14.93 -14.56
C LEU A 159 -0.25 15.18 -16.04
N THR A 160 0.67 14.82 -16.94
CA THR A 160 0.44 14.94 -18.40
C THR A 160 -0.65 13.99 -18.88
N ARG A 161 -0.71 12.77 -18.33
CA ARG A 161 -1.75 11.79 -18.65
C ARG A 161 -3.12 12.21 -18.14
N GLY A 162 -3.22 12.66 -16.88
CA GLY A 162 -4.48 13.15 -16.31
C GLY A 162 -5.08 14.34 -17.07
N ARG A 163 -4.23 15.26 -17.57
CA ARG A 163 -4.68 16.36 -18.44
C ARG A 163 -5.28 15.91 -19.77
N LYS A 164 -4.78 14.81 -20.35
CA LYS A 164 -5.32 14.27 -21.60
C LYS A 164 -6.64 13.55 -21.38
N GLU A 165 -6.76 12.79 -20.30
CA GLU A 165 -7.97 12.02 -19.97
C GLU A 165 -9.13 12.92 -19.48
N GLY A 166 -8.86 14.09 -18.89
CA GLY A 166 -9.89 15.08 -18.53
C GLY A 166 -10.37 15.99 -19.67
N MET A 167 -9.82 15.82 -20.88
CA MET A 167 -10.24 16.53 -22.11
C MET A 167 -11.15 15.68 -23.01
N GLU A 168 -11.40 14.41 -22.65
CA GLU A 168 -12.41 13.52 -23.24
C GLU A 168 -13.70 13.52 -22.39
#